data_AF-A0A1Y2D767-F1
#
_entry.id   AF-A0A1Y2D767-F1
#
_cell.length_a   1.000
_cell.length_b   1.000
_cell.length_c   1.000
_cell.angle_alpha   90.00
_cell.angle_beta   90.00
_cell.angle_gamma   90.00
#
_symmetry.space_group_name_H-M   'P 1'
#
loop_
_entity.id
_entity.type
_entity.pdbx_description
1 polymer ?
#
loop_
_entity_poly.entity_id
_entity_poly.type
_entity_poly.pdbx_seq_one_letter_code
_entity_poly.pdbx_strand_id
1 'polypeptide(L)'
;MEPRARAGKNVGKETFPAKDISNLLYAYGDVPDPLPETVKVMDEILSEFVTGISFEACAHANTAKRQKLKFDDFEFALRRNPEYLGKVRTMVDKRIEISKMRKAFHHDDDAVIKDTRPNAAAAAAAAAGVSEDLLDDFEDDADVMDTVRNAGKHNKKKRKNAPA
;
A
#
# COMPACT_ATOMS: atom_id res chain seq x y z
N MET A 1 -8.16 5.88 -24.75
CA MET A 1 -6.95 6.62 -24.39
C MET A 1 -5.99 5.59 -23.85
N GLU A 2 -4.97 5.22 -24.63
CA GLU A 2 -4.05 4.16 -24.22
C GLU A 2 -3.25 4.60 -22.98
N PRO A 3 -3.09 3.73 -21.97
CA PRO A 3 -2.29 4.05 -20.80
C PRO A 3 -0.84 4.23 -21.26
N ARG A 4 -0.32 5.46 -21.11
CA ARG A 4 1.06 5.80 -21.45
C ARG A 4 2.00 4.96 -20.58
N ALA A 5 2.62 3.94 -21.19
CA ALA A 5 3.69 3.19 -20.56
C ALA A 5 4.78 4.18 -20.13
N ARG A 6 4.94 4.37 -18.81
CA ARG A 6 6.07 5.12 -18.28
C ARG A 6 7.30 4.27 -18.58
N ALA A 7 8.32 4.88 -19.20
CA ALA A 7 9.59 4.20 -19.41
C ALA A 7 10.06 3.59 -18.09
N GLY A 8 10.32 2.28 -18.09
CA GLY A 8 10.76 1.57 -16.89
C GLY A 8 12.00 2.27 -16.34
N LYS A 9 12.01 2.58 -15.05
CA LYS A 9 13.18 3.19 -14.39
C LYS A 9 14.46 2.35 -14.56
N ASN A 10 14.31 1.07 -14.92
CA ASN A 10 15.38 0.07 -15.00
C ASN A 10 15.57 -0.51 -16.41
N VAL A 11 15.23 0.21 -17.49
CA VAL A 11 15.49 -0.30 -18.85
C VAL A 11 17.00 -0.55 -19.03
N GLY A 12 17.39 -1.82 -19.20
CA GLY A 12 18.80 -2.25 -19.33
C GLY A 12 19.56 -2.42 -18.00
N LYS A 13 18.86 -2.44 -16.86
CA LYS A 13 19.43 -2.70 -15.52
C LYS A 13 18.58 -3.74 -14.79
N GLU A 14 19.20 -4.45 -13.85
CA GLU A 14 18.50 -5.38 -12.96
C GLU A 14 17.35 -4.66 -12.23
N THR A 15 16.18 -5.30 -12.18
CA THR A 15 14.96 -4.70 -11.64
C THR A 15 14.98 -4.70 -10.12
N PHE A 16 15.44 -5.82 -9.53
CA PHE A 16 15.54 -6.00 -8.09
C PHE A 16 17.00 -5.96 -7.61
N PRO A 17 17.26 -5.57 -6.35
CA PRO A 17 18.60 -5.66 -5.78
C PRO A 17 19.09 -7.11 -5.73
N ALA A 18 20.30 -7.37 -6.25
CA ALA A 18 20.91 -8.70 -6.27
C ALA A 18 20.95 -9.40 -4.90
N LYS A 19 21.11 -8.62 -3.82
CA LYS A 19 21.10 -9.14 -2.43
C LYS A 19 19.75 -9.74 -2.05
N ASP A 20 18.65 -9.13 -2.48
CA ASP A 20 17.31 -9.58 -2.14
C ASP A 20 16.97 -10.87 -2.91
N ILE A 21 17.40 -10.95 -4.16
CA ILE A 21 17.29 -12.18 -4.98
C ILE A 21 18.14 -13.29 -4.37
N SER A 22 19.36 -13.00 -3.93
CA SER A 22 20.24 -14.00 -3.30
C SER A 22 19.62 -14.55 -2.01
N ASN A 23 19.06 -13.67 -1.18
CA ASN A 23 18.32 -14.08 0.02
C ASN A 23 17.08 -14.91 -0.31
N LEU A 24 16.38 -14.57 -1.39
CA LEU A 24 15.23 -15.34 -1.87
C LEU A 24 15.66 -16.76 -2.26
N LEU A 25 16.69 -16.89 -3.09
CA LEU A 25 17.25 -18.18 -3.50
C LEU A 25 17.66 -19.02 -2.29
N TYR A 26 18.36 -18.42 -1.33
CA TYR A 26 18.74 -19.08 -0.08
C TYR A 26 17.53 -19.55 0.74
N ALA A 27 16.48 -18.73 0.84
CA ALA A 27 15.25 -19.09 1.56
C ALA A 27 14.52 -20.29 0.93
N TYR A 28 14.70 -20.52 -0.38
CA TYR A 28 14.17 -21.69 -1.09
C TYR A 28 15.17 -22.86 -1.16
N GLY A 29 16.32 -22.77 -0.48
CA GLY A 29 17.27 -23.86 -0.30
C GLY A 29 18.50 -23.84 -1.21
N ASP A 30 18.78 -22.71 -1.88
CA ASP A 30 20.03 -22.52 -2.63
C ASP A 30 21.23 -22.21 -1.69
N VAL A 31 22.42 -22.04 -2.27
CA VAL A 31 23.66 -21.68 -1.59
C VAL A 31 23.63 -20.21 -1.10
N PRO A 32 24.29 -19.85 0.03
CA PRO A 32 24.32 -18.47 0.54
C PRO A 32 24.82 -17.42 -0.47
N ASP A 33 25.81 -17.80 -1.28
CA ASP A 33 26.39 -16.96 -2.33
C ASP A 33 26.14 -17.62 -3.70
N PRO A 34 24.96 -17.37 -4.32
CA PRO A 34 24.63 -17.95 -5.62
C PRO A 34 25.47 -17.33 -6.75
N LEU A 35 25.57 -18.05 -7.86
CA LEU A 35 26.26 -17.56 -9.05
C LEU A 35 25.59 -16.27 -9.56
N PRO A 36 26.37 -15.26 -10.01
CA PRO A 36 25.81 -13.99 -10.47
C PRO A 36 24.94 -14.15 -11.73
N GLU A 37 25.17 -15.20 -12.53
CA GLU A 37 24.33 -15.54 -13.67
C GLU A 37 22.95 -16.04 -13.23
N THR A 38 22.87 -16.87 -12.19
CA THR A 38 21.62 -17.35 -11.61
C THR A 38 20.78 -16.21 -11.05
N VAL A 39 21.42 -15.26 -10.37
CA VAL A 39 20.75 -14.06 -9.84
C VAL A 39 20.14 -13.22 -10.97
N LYS A 40 20.86 -13.04 -12.08
CA LYS A 40 20.35 -12.31 -13.26
C LYS A 40 19.17 -13.00 -13.92
N VAL A 41 19.28 -14.31 -14.15
CA VAL A 41 18.18 -15.09 -14.73
C VAL A 41 16.95 -15.05 -13.82
N MET A 42 17.15 -15.13 -12.51
CA MET A 42 16.05 -15.01 -11.55
C MET A 42 15.40 -13.61 -11.57
N ASP A 43 16.19 -12.54 -11.71
CA ASP A 43 15.67 -11.16 -11.87
C ASP A 43 14.78 -11.04 -13.13
N GLU A 44 15.21 -11.61 -14.25
CA GLU A 44 14.45 -11.59 -15.51
C GLU A 44 13.13 -12.36 -15.38
N ILE A 45 13.16 -13.57 -14.82
CA ILE A 45 11.96 -14.40 -14.60
C ILE A 45 10.97 -13.71 -13.65
N LEU A 46 11.46 -13.14 -12.54
CA LEU A 46 10.63 -12.41 -11.59
C LEU A 46 9.99 -11.18 -12.23
N SER A 47 10.78 -10.43 -13.00
CA SER A 47 10.31 -9.23 -13.69
C SER A 47 9.22 -9.58 -14.71
N GLU A 48 9.40 -10.65 -15.48
CA GLU A 48 8.39 -11.14 -16.42
C GLU A 48 7.11 -11.58 -15.70
N PHE A 49 7.24 -12.33 -14.60
CA PHE A 49 6.10 -12.81 -13.82
C PHE A 49 5.26 -11.66 -13.23
N VAL A 50 5.90 -10.69 -12.58
CA VAL A 50 5.20 -9.54 -11.97
C VAL A 50 4.54 -8.67 -13.04
N THR A 51 5.23 -8.47 -14.16
CA THR A 51 4.70 -7.67 -15.27
C THR A 51 3.50 -8.38 -15.92
N GLY A 52 3.57 -9.69 -16.13
CA GLY A 52 2.49 -10.51 -16.69
C GLY A 52 1.21 -10.45 -15.85
N ILE A 53 1.31 -10.62 -14.53
CA ILE A 53 0.15 -10.50 -13.62
C ILE A 53 -0.40 -9.08 -13.63
N SER A 54 0.48 -8.07 -13.66
CA SER A 54 0.06 -6.68 -13.67
C SER A 54 -0.71 -6.30 -14.94
N PHE A 55 -0.38 -6.90 -16.09
CA PHE A 55 -1.14 -6.70 -17.32
C PHE A 55 -2.54 -7.32 -17.25
N GLU A 56 -2.67 -8.52 -16.68
CA GLU A 56 -3.98 -9.16 -16.48
C GLU A 56 -4.84 -8.34 -15.50
N ALA A 57 -4.28 -7.94 -14.36
CA ALA A 57 -4.97 -7.06 -13.41
C ALA A 57 -5.37 -5.72 -14.05
N CYS A 58 -4.51 -5.14 -14.90
CA CYS A 58 -4.82 -3.92 -15.63
C CYS A 58 -5.96 -4.12 -16.63
N ALA A 59 -6.03 -5.27 -17.31
CA ALA A 59 -7.17 -5.59 -18.18
C ALA A 59 -8.50 -5.62 -17.40
N HIS A 60 -8.49 -6.16 -16.17
CA HIS A 60 -9.65 -6.14 -15.29
C HIS A 60 -10.04 -4.73 -14.83
N ALA A 61 -9.08 -3.92 -14.38
CA ALA A 61 -9.33 -2.54 -14.01
C ALA A 61 -9.86 -1.70 -15.19
N ASN A 62 -9.33 -1.90 -16.39
CA ASN A 62 -9.79 -1.25 -17.61
C ASN A 62 -11.22 -1.65 -17.97
N THR A 63 -11.60 -2.91 -17.75
CA THR A 63 -13.00 -3.37 -17.92
C THR A 63 -13.94 -2.63 -16.97
N ALA A 64 -13.48 -2.34 -15.75
CA ALA A 64 -14.18 -1.51 -14.77
C ALA A 64 -14.03 0.01 -15.00
N LYS A 65 -13.44 0.44 -16.13
CA LYS A 65 -13.15 1.85 -16.47
C LYS A 65 -12.30 2.60 -15.43
N ARG A 66 -11.53 1.88 -14.62
CA ARG A 66 -10.55 2.46 -13.68
C ARG A 66 -9.16 2.41 -14.28
N GLN A 67 -8.43 3.51 -14.09
CA GLN A 67 -6.98 3.57 -14.37
C GLN A 67 -6.14 3.12 -13.16
N LYS A 68 -6.67 3.22 -11.94
CA LYS A 68 -6.00 2.82 -10.69
C LYS A 68 -6.32 1.35 -10.39
N LEU A 69 -5.27 0.54 -10.24
CA LEU A 69 -5.35 -0.85 -9.80
C LEU A 69 -5.74 -0.92 -8.32
N LYS A 70 -6.62 -1.86 -7.98
CA LYS A 70 -7.01 -2.24 -6.62
C LYS A 70 -6.56 -3.67 -6.32
N PHE A 71 -6.51 -4.06 -5.06
CA PHE A 71 -6.17 -5.44 -4.65
C PHE A 71 -7.13 -6.47 -5.26
N ASP A 72 -8.41 -6.13 -5.38
CA ASP A 72 -9.44 -6.96 -6.03
C ASP A 72 -9.09 -7.33 -7.48
N ASP A 73 -8.40 -6.44 -8.20
CA ASP A 73 -7.99 -6.70 -9.59
C ASP A 73 -6.92 -7.81 -9.65
N PHE A 74 -6.04 -7.89 -8.65
CA PHE A 74 -5.04 -8.96 -8.50
C PHE A 74 -5.66 -10.27 -8.02
N GLU A 75 -6.65 -10.22 -7.12
CA GLU A 75 -7.40 -11.42 -6.74
C GLU A 75 -8.10 -12.06 -7.94
N PHE A 76 -8.68 -11.21 -8.80
CA PHE A 76 -9.37 -11.70 -9.99
C PHE A 76 -8.39 -12.26 -11.02
N ALA A 77 -7.24 -11.62 -11.25
CA ALA A 77 -6.20 -12.13 -12.15
C ALA A 77 -5.70 -13.51 -11.68
N LEU A 78 -5.48 -13.69 -10.38
CA LEU A 78 -4.95 -14.93 -9.79
C LEU A 78 -6.01 -16.03 -9.57
N ARG A 79 -7.26 -15.84 -10.00
CA ARG A 79 -8.37 -16.79 -9.78
C ARG A 79 -8.12 -18.21 -10.28
N ARG A 80 -7.23 -18.38 -11.26
CA ARG A 80 -6.87 -19.69 -11.84
C ARG A 80 -5.85 -20.46 -10.99
N ASN A 81 -5.11 -19.77 -10.12
CA ASN A 81 -4.04 -20.33 -9.29
C ASN A 81 -4.42 -20.22 -7.81
N PRO A 82 -5.04 -21.25 -7.21
CA PRO A 82 -5.58 -21.18 -5.85
C PRO A 82 -4.50 -20.95 -4.78
N GLU A 83 -3.28 -21.46 -4.99
CA GLU A 83 -2.17 -21.29 -4.05
C GLU A 83 -1.70 -19.83 -3.95
N TYR A 84 -1.55 -19.15 -5.09
CA TYR A 84 -1.16 -17.74 -5.11
C TYR A 84 -2.27 -16.86 -4.57
N LEU A 85 -3.54 -17.17 -4.88
CA LEU A 85 -4.68 -16.46 -4.34
C LEU A 85 -4.75 -16.56 -2.81
N GLY A 86 -4.55 -17.75 -2.24
CA GLY A 86 -4.52 -17.95 -0.78
C GLY A 86 -3.39 -17.16 -0.11
N LYS A 87 -2.20 -17.14 -0.71
CA LYS A 87 -1.07 -16.34 -0.21
C LYS A 87 -1.34 -14.83 -0.27
N VAL A 88 -1.91 -14.33 -1.36
CA VAL A 88 -2.24 -12.90 -1.51
C VAL A 88 -3.28 -12.48 -0.47
N ARG A 89 -4.36 -13.26 -0.32
CA ARG A 89 -5.41 -12.98 0.68
C ARG A 89 -4.88 -12.96 2.10
N THR A 90 -4.15 -14.01 2.50
CA THR A 90 -3.57 -14.08 3.84
C THR A 90 -2.57 -12.95 4.13
N MET A 91 -1.86 -12.44 3.12
CA MET A 91 -0.99 -11.28 3.27
C MET A 91 -1.79 -9.98 3.48
N VAL A 92 -2.89 -9.78 2.75
CA VAL A 92 -3.78 -8.63 2.91
C VAL A 92 -4.46 -8.66 4.28
N ASP A 93 -4.99 -9.81 4.69
CA ASP A 93 -5.64 -10.00 6.00
C ASP A 93 -4.70 -9.65 7.15
N LYS A 94 -3.45 -10.13 7.10
CA LYS A 94 -2.42 -9.81 8.11
C LYS A 94 -2.11 -8.31 8.15
N ARG A 95 -2.10 -7.61 7.01
CA ARG A 95 -1.89 -6.15 7.00
C ARG A 95 -3.04 -5.42 7.66
N ILE A 96 -4.28 -5.83 7.40
CA ILE A 96 -5.48 -5.27 8.03
C ILE A 96 -5.43 -5.52 9.55
N GLU A 97 -5.08 -6.73 9.97
CA GLU A 97 -4.95 -7.07 11.38
C GLU A 97 -3.87 -6.21 12.07
N ILE A 98 -2.69 -6.06 11.46
CA ILE A 98 -1.62 -5.19 11.99
C ILE A 98 -2.09 -3.72 12.09
N SER A 99 -2.78 -3.20 11.07
CA SER A 99 -3.33 -1.83 11.08
C SER A 99 -4.34 -1.65 12.21
N LYS A 100 -5.26 -2.61 12.37
CA LYS A 100 -6.25 -2.62 13.46
C LYS A 100 -5.58 -2.67 14.83
N MET A 101 -4.56 -3.51 15.01
CA MET A 101 -3.82 -3.59 16.27
C MET A 101 -3.11 -2.28 16.57
N ARG A 102 -2.42 -1.66 15.60
CA ARG A 102 -1.80 -0.34 15.77
C ARG A 102 -2.81 0.73 16.20
N LYS A 103 -3.96 0.79 15.53
CA LYS A 103 -5.04 1.73 15.89
C LYS A 103 -5.56 1.49 17.32
N ALA A 104 -5.68 0.23 17.76
CA ALA A 104 -6.07 -0.10 19.12
C ALA A 104 -5.01 0.35 20.16
N PHE A 105 -3.72 0.16 19.87
CA PHE A 105 -2.64 0.61 20.78
C PHE A 105 -2.51 2.13 20.87
N HIS A 106 -2.72 2.87 19.77
CA HIS A 106 -2.64 4.34 19.79
C HIS A 106 -3.76 5.00 20.61
N HIS A 107 -4.92 4.36 20.77
CA HIS A 107 -6.03 4.94 21.52
C HIS A 107 -5.77 5.00 23.04
N ASP A 108 -4.96 4.07 23.57
CA ASP A 108 -4.70 3.96 25.00
C ASP A 108 -3.56 4.90 25.48
N ASP A 109 -2.60 5.25 24.62
CA ASP A 109 -1.46 6.12 24.99
C ASP A 109 -1.81 7.62 25.02
N ASP A 110 -2.75 8.08 24.19
CA ASP A 110 -3.16 9.50 24.12
C ASP A 110 -3.87 9.99 25.38
N ALA A 111 -4.51 9.07 26.12
CA ALA A 111 -5.10 9.37 27.42
C ALA A 111 -4.02 9.61 28.50
N VAL A 112 -2.90 8.87 28.45
CA VAL A 112 -1.82 8.96 29.43
C VAL A 112 -0.90 10.17 29.17
N ILE A 113 -0.64 10.50 27.91
CA ILE A 113 0.17 11.69 27.53
C ILE A 113 -0.56 13.00 27.90
N LYS A 114 -1.90 12.97 28.01
CA LYS A 114 -2.68 14.13 28.46
C LYS A 114 -2.46 14.49 29.92
N ASP A 115 -2.20 13.50 30.77
CA ASP A 115 -2.02 13.72 32.21
C ASP A 115 -0.57 14.04 32.60
N THR A 116 0.42 13.75 31.74
CA THR A 116 1.84 14.08 31.99
C THR A 116 2.28 15.47 31.48
N ARG A 117 1.31 16.32 31.10
CA ARG A 117 1.55 17.59 30.40
C ARG A 117 2.11 18.80 31.18
N PRO A 118 2.49 18.77 32.47
CA PRO A 118 3.30 19.88 32.98
C PRO A 118 4.80 19.79 32.64
N ASN A 119 5.33 18.67 32.11
CA ASN A 119 6.80 18.50 31.98
C ASN A 119 7.37 18.05 30.62
N ALA A 120 6.59 17.85 29.56
CA ALA A 120 7.07 17.25 28.29
C ALA A 120 7.18 18.21 27.08
N ALA A 121 6.96 19.52 27.25
CA ALA A 121 7.02 20.48 26.15
C ALA A 121 8.43 20.64 25.52
N ALA A 122 9.49 20.19 26.20
CA ALA A 122 10.86 20.33 25.74
C ALA A 122 11.35 19.23 24.78
N ALA A 123 10.65 18.09 24.67
CA ALA A 123 11.15 16.91 23.94
C ALA A 123 10.54 16.71 22.53
N ALA A 124 9.40 17.34 22.23
CA ALA A 124 8.62 17.07 21.02
C ALA A 124 9.17 17.70 19.72
N ALA A 125 10.15 18.62 19.80
CA ALA A 125 10.66 19.32 18.61
C ALA A 125 11.64 18.49 17.75
N ALA A 126 12.09 17.32 18.20
CA ALA A 126 13.16 16.56 17.54
C ALA A 126 12.69 15.43 16.59
N ALA A 127 11.40 15.08 16.56
CA ALA A 127 10.90 13.87 15.91
C ALA A 127 9.98 14.10 14.68
N ALA A 128 9.80 15.35 14.25
CA ALA A 128 8.97 15.68 13.09
C ALA A 128 9.79 15.61 11.79
N GLY A 129 10.02 14.40 11.29
CA GLY A 129 10.88 14.21 10.13
C GLY A 129 10.68 12.91 9.35
N VAL A 130 9.48 12.33 9.30
CA VAL A 130 9.16 11.30 8.29
C VAL A 130 7.70 11.47 7.86
N SER A 131 7.50 11.79 6.58
CA SER A 131 6.19 11.91 5.94
C SER A 131 5.52 10.54 5.81
N GLU A 132 4.48 10.30 6.60
CA GLU A 132 3.61 9.11 6.57
C GLU A 132 2.37 9.30 5.68
N ASP A 133 2.19 10.51 5.10
CA ASP A 133 1.02 10.94 4.32
C ASP A 133 0.77 10.20 3.00
N LEU A 134 1.65 9.28 2.57
CA LEU A 134 1.50 8.62 1.26
C LEU A 134 0.69 7.32 1.29
N LEU A 135 0.29 6.85 2.49
CA LEU A 135 -0.37 5.55 2.66
C LEU A 135 -1.82 5.64 3.15
N ASP A 136 -2.27 6.81 3.61
CA ASP A 136 -3.65 7.03 4.07
C ASP A 136 -4.66 7.16 2.90
N ASP A 137 -4.20 7.56 1.71
CA ASP A 137 -5.03 7.77 0.51
C ASP A 137 -5.55 6.47 -0.15
N PHE A 138 -5.29 5.30 0.45
CA PHE A 138 -5.79 4.01 -0.04
C PHE A 138 -6.84 3.37 0.89
N GLU A 139 -6.99 3.83 2.14
CA GLU A 139 -8.02 3.36 3.07
C GLU A 139 -9.34 4.17 2.96
N ASP A 140 -9.36 5.27 2.22
CA ASP A 140 -10.44 6.29 2.28
C ASP A 140 -11.74 5.94 1.50
N ASP A 141 -11.85 4.78 0.85
CA ASP A 141 -13.08 4.37 0.12
C ASP A 141 -14.17 3.76 1.04
N ALA A 142 -13.87 3.51 2.33
CA ALA A 142 -14.86 2.99 3.29
C ALA A 142 -15.69 4.10 3.97
N ASP A 143 -15.20 5.35 4.02
CA ASP A 143 -15.84 6.46 4.76
C ASP A 143 -16.49 7.55 3.88
N VAL A 144 -16.48 7.40 2.55
CA VAL A 144 -17.18 8.33 1.62
C VAL A 144 -18.71 8.37 1.84
N MET A 145 -19.29 7.39 2.52
CA MET A 145 -20.73 7.32 2.78
C MET A 145 -21.23 8.09 4.01
N ASP A 146 -20.34 8.60 4.89
CA ASP A 146 -20.75 9.36 6.09
C ASP A 146 -20.49 10.88 5.99
N THR A 147 -19.47 11.29 5.22
CA THR A 147 -19.15 12.72 5.00
C THR A 147 -20.23 13.47 4.21
N VAL A 148 -20.96 12.78 3.32
CA VAL A 148 -22.09 13.37 2.55
C VAL A 148 -23.29 13.71 3.44
N ARG A 149 -23.51 12.99 4.55
CA ARG A 149 -24.67 13.22 5.44
C ARG A 149 -24.49 14.42 6.36
N ASN A 150 -23.26 14.79 6.72
CA ASN A 150 -22.99 15.90 7.64
C ASN A 150 -22.69 17.26 6.97
N ALA A 151 -22.25 17.26 5.70
CA ALA A 151 -22.01 18.50 4.95
C ALA A 151 -23.29 19.36 4.76
N GLY A 152 -24.46 18.72 4.65
CA GLY A 152 -25.75 19.40 4.48
C GLY A 152 -26.21 20.24 5.69
N LYS A 153 -25.77 19.90 6.91
CA LYS A 153 -26.13 20.64 8.14
C LYS A 153 -25.27 21.89 8.35
N HIS A 154 -23.99 21.84 7.97
CA HIS A 154 -23.07 22.98 8.14
C HIS A 154 -23.40 24.14 7.20
N ASN A 155 -23.80 23.85 5.95
CA ASN A 155 -24.06 24.90 4.96
C ASN A 155 -25.36 25.69 5.24
N LYS A 156 -26.33 25.08 5.94
CA LYS A 156 -27.58 25.73 6.36
C LYS A 156 -27.39 26.71 7.52
N LYS A 157 -26.38 26.48 8.38
CA LYS A 157 -26.00 27.39 9.48
C LYS A 157 -25.27 28.62 8.96
N LYS A 158 -24.39 28.46 7.97
CA LYS A 158 -23.59 29.56 7.39
C LYS A 158 -24.45 30.61 6.67
N ARG A 159 -25.53 30.19 6.00
CA ARG A 159 -26.45 31.09 5.27
C ARG A 159 -27.39 31.93 6.15
N LYS A 160 -27.50 31.63 7.46
CA LYS A 160 -28.35 32.40 8.38
C LYS A 160 -27.63 33.54 9.11
N ASN A 161 -26.30 33.58 9.06
CA ASN A 161 -25.47 34.49 9.87
C ASN A 161 -24.61 35.48 9.05
N ALA A 162 -24.94 35.72 7.77
CA ALA A 162 -24.27 36.78 7.02
C ALA A 162 -25.06 38.10 7.17
N PRO A 163 -24.47 39.18 7.71
CA PRO A 163 -25.10 40.50 7.72
C PRO A 163 -25.20 41.08 6.30
N ALA A 164 -26.26 41.86 6.07
CA ALA A 164 -26.66 42.47 4.80
C ALA A 164 -25.67 43.53 4.29
#